data_AF-A0A3D5JHL9-F1
#
_entry.id   AF-A0A3D5JHL9-F1
#
_cell.length_a   1.000
_cell.length_b   1.000
_cell.length_c   1.000
_cell.angle_alpha   90.00
_cell.angle_beta   90.00
_cell.angle_gamma   90.00
#
_symmetry.space_group_name_H-M   'P 1'
#
loop_
_entity.id
_entity.type
_entity.pdbx_description
1 polymer ?
#
loop_
_entity_poly.entity_id
_entity_poly.type
_entity_poly.pdbx_seq_one_letter_code
_entity_poly.pdbx_strand_id
1 'polypeptide(L)'
;GRTIGFPTANIPLGNLLHPAFGVYAVQIFEDDPNAGYNLLGNGVANIGVRPTVEDRGVLCEAHLFDQQPDLYGKRLAICLKSFIRAERKFTGIDELTSQIAKDARAAREILPPLRQTA
;
A
#
# COMPACT_ATOMS: atom_id res chain seq x y z
N GLY A 1 7.84 5.22 6.12
CA GLY A 1 7.97 3.77 5.93
C GLY A 1 9.38 3.23 6.13
N ARG A 2 10.34 3.63 5.28
CA ARG A 2 11.67 2.98 5.21
C ARG A 2 12.45 2.92 6.54
N THR A 3 12.35 3.95 7.37
CA THR A 3 13.04 4.04 8.68
C THR A 3 12.43 3.17 9.77
N ILE A 4 11.21 2.65 9.59
CA ILE A 4 10.49 1.84 10.59
C ILE A 4 10.25 0.39 10.12
N GLY A 5 10.98 -0.06 9.09
CA GLY A 5 10.90 -1.44 8.58
C GLY A 5 9.77 -1.73 7.58
N PHE A 6 9.01 -0.71 7.17
CA PHE A 6 7.90 -0.85 6.22
C PHE A 6 8.10 0.08 5.01
N PRO A 7 9.02 -0.24 4.08
CA PRO A 7 9.21 0.58 2.87
C PRO A 7 7.92 0.62 2.05
N THR A 8 7.46 1.82 1.70
CA THR A 8 6.23 2.03 0.93
C THR A 8 6.54 2.68 -0.41
N ALA A 9 5.89 2.21 -1.47
CA ALA A 9 5.72 2.98 -2.69
C ALA A 9 4.65 4.05 -2.41
N ASN A 10 4.99 5.31 -2.67
CA ASN A 10 4.10 6.45 -2.48
C ASN A 10 3.51 6.81 -3.84
N ILE A 11 2.21 6.55 -4.03
CA ILE A 11 1.52 6.67 -5.31
C ILE A 11 0.47 7.78 -5.20
N PRO A 12 0.70 8.95 -5.81
CA PRO A 12 -0.29 10.02 -5.84
C PRO A 12 -1.53 9.56 -6.63
N LEU A 13 -2.72 9.69 -6.03
CA LEU A 13 -3.97 9.29 -6.69
C LEU A 13 -4.56 10.40 -7.57
N GLY A 14 -4.14 11.65 -7.37
CA GLY A 14 -4.63 12.80 -8.12
C GLY A 14 -6.16 12.91 -8.08
N ASN A 15 -6.77 13.12 -9.25
CA ASN A 15 -8.21 13.37 -9.41
C ASN A 15 -9.05 12.09 -9.56
N LEU A 16 -8.49 10.90 -9.26
CA LEU A 16 -9.26 9.67 -9.24
C LEU A 16 -10.34 9.71 -8.14
N LEU A 17 -11.43 8.96 -8.32
CA LEU A 17 -12.36 8.72 -7.22
C LEU A 17 -11.62 7.95 -6.12
N HIS A 18 -11.60 8.51 -4.91
CA HIS A 18 -10.92 7.89 -3.79
C HIS A 18 -11.87 6.92 -3.06
N PRO A 19 -11.38 5.73 -2.65
CA PRO A 19 -12.12 4.89 -1.71
C PRO A 19 -12.13 5.54 -0.32
N ALA A 20 -12.77 4.88 0.66
CA ALA A 20 -12.68 5.32 2.05
C ALA A 20 -11.21 5.43 2.50
N PHE A 21 -10.88 6.45 3.30
CA PHE A 21 -9.53 6.58 3.80
C PHE A 21 -9.24 5.55 4.90
N GLY A 22 -8.11 4.87 4.76
CA GLY A 22 -7.71 3.82 5.67
C GLY A 22 -6.81 2.78 5.03
N VAL A 23 -6.74 1.63 5.71
CA VAL A 23 -5.81 0.56 5.39
C VAL A 23 -6.52 -0.57 4.67
N TYR A 24 -5.88 -1.08 3.63
CA TYR A 24 -6.39 -2.11 2.74
C TYR A 24 -5.40 -3.27 2.59
N ALA A 25 -5.94 -4.48 2.48
CA ALA A 25 -5.24 -5.61 1.89
C ALA A 25 -5.26 -5.44 0.36
N VAL A 26 -4.10 -5.53 -0.30
CA VAL A 26 -3.96 -5.19 -1.72
C VAL A 26 -3.17 -6.22 -2.51
N GLN A 27 -3.42 -6.28 -3.82
CA GLN A 27 -2.51 -6.84 -4.80
C GLN A 27 -1.87 -5.69 -5.59
N ILE A 28 -0.57 -5.76 -5.78
CA ILE A 28 0.25 -4.72 -6.41
C ILE A 28 0.74 -5.24 -7.76
N PHE A 29 0.49 -4.46 -8.80
CA PHE A 29 0.89 -4.77 -10.17
C PHE A 29 1.81 -3.67 -10.70
N GLU A 30 2.80 -4.04 -11.50
CA GLU A 30 3.46 -3.12 -12.42
C GLU A 30 2.56 -2.96 -13.65
N ASP A 31 2.31 -1.72 -14.06
CA ASP A 31 1.53 -1.36 -15.25
C ASP A 31 2.51 -0.97 -16.37
N ASP A 32 2.98 -1.96 -17.12
CA ASP A 32 3.88 -1.75 -18.26
C ASP A 32 3.04 -1.48 -19.52
N PRO A 33 3.21 -0.34 -20.20
CA PRO A 33 2.48 -0.03 -21.44
C PRO A 33 2.63 -1.08 -22.56
N ASN A 34 3.73 -1.84 -22.58
CA ASN A 34 4.03 -2.83 -23.61
C ASN A 34 3.68 -4.27 -23.19
N ALA A 35 3.70 -4.56 -21.89
CA ALA A 35 3.49 -5.91 -21.35
C ALA A 35 2.16 -6.07 -20.58
N GLY A 36 1.44 -4.97 -20.34
CA GLY A 36 0.23 -4.93 -19.53
C GLY A 36 0.51 -5.03 -18.03
N TYR A 37 -0.46 -5.54 -17.28
CA TYR A 37 -0.36 -5.68 -15.83
C TYR A 37 0.43 -6.92 -15.44
N ASN A 38 1.57 -6.73 -14.78
CA ASN A 38 2.35 -7.80 -14.19
C ASN A 38 2.16 -7.84 -12.67
N LEU A 39 1.72 -8.97 -12.12
CA LEU A 39 1.52 -9.11 -10.68
C LEU A 39 2.88 -9.15 -9.97
N LEU A 40 3.16 -8.11 -9.18
CA LEU A 40 4.35 -8.08 -8.34
C LEU A 40 4.11 -8.88 -7.07
N GLY A 41 2.99 -8.66 -6.39
CA GLY A 41 2.70 -9.42 -5.18
C GLY A 41 1.51 -8.95 -4.35
N ASN A 42 1.36 -9.57 -3.18
CA ASN A 42 0.43 -9.14 -2.15
C ASN A 42 1.05 -8.02 -1.30
N GLY A 43 0.22 -7.18 -0.71
CA GLY A 43 0.68 -6.09 0.15
C GLY A 43 -0.39 -5.52 1.06
N VAL A 44 -0.01 -4.46 1.75
CA VAL A 44 -0.90 -3.60 2.54
C VAL A 44 -0.73 -2.16 2.08
N ALA A 45 -1.82 -1.41 1.97
CA ALA A 45 -1.77 -0.01 1.58
C ALA A 45 -2.57 0.88 2.52
N ASN A 46 -2.02 2.04 2.87
CA ASN A 46 -2.80 3.14 3.45
C ASN A 46 -3.21 4.11 2.33
N ILE A 47 -4.48 4.47 2.26
CA ILE A 47 -4.99 5.54 1.40
C ILE A 47 -5.48 6.67 2.29
N GLY A 48 -4.91 7.86 2.14
CA GLY A 48 -5.26 8.99 2.98
C GLY A 48 -4.58 10.29 2.55
N VAL A 49 -4.84 11.34 3.33
CA VAL A 49 -4.33 12.70 3.09
C VAL A 49 -3.10 12.94 3.96
N ARG A 50 -2.04 13.53 3.40
CA ARG A 50 -0.93 14.02 4.22
C ARG A 50 -1.27 15.40 4.80
N PRO A 51 -1.28 15.58 6.13
CA PRO A 51 -1.58 16.86 6.77
C PRO A 51 -0.41 17.88 6.71
N THR A 52 0.51 17.74 5.75
CA THR A 52 1.69 18.63 5.66
C THR A 52 1.35 19.97 4.99
N VAL A 53 2.15 21.00 5.28
CA VAL A 53 1.98 22.41 4.88
C VAL A 53 1.79 22.64 3.37
N GLU A 54 2.25 21.71 2.53
CA GLU A 54 1.90 21.64 1.11
C GLU A 54 0.83 20.55 0.95
N ASP A 55 -0.36 20.95 0.52
CA ASP A 55 -1.44 20.01 0.17
C ASP A 55 -1.02 19.19 -1.06
N ARG A 56 -0.48 17.99 -0.81
CA ARG A 56 -0.04 17.05 -1.85
C ARG A 56 -1.17 16.12 -2.31
N GLY A 57 -2.40 16.34 -1.84
CA GLY A 57 -3.56 15.52 -2.15
C GLY A 57 -3.53 14.13 -1.50
N VAL A 58 -4.33 13.22 -2.05
CA VAL A 58 -4.50 11.85 -1.55
C VAL A 58 -3.39 10.94 -2.08
N LEU A 59 -2.79 10.18 -1.16
CA LEU A 59 -1.69 9.28 -1.42
C LEU A 59 -2.09 7.84 -1.10
N CYS A 60 -1.71 6.91 -1.98
CA CYS A 60 -1.69 5.49 -1.67
C CYS A 60 -0.24 5.12 -1.28
N GLU A 61 -0.04 4.77 -0.01
CA GLU A 61 1.23 4.29 0.53
C GLU A 61 1.19 2.77 0.61
N ALA A 62 1.70 2.09 -0.42
CA ALA A 62 1.63 0.64 -0.57
C ALA A 62 2.94 -0.04 -0.17
N HIS A 63 2.85 -1.04 0.71
CA HIS A 63 3.96 -1.90 1.11
C HIS A 63 3.78 -3.29 0.48
N LEU A 64 4.73 -3.66 -0.39
CA LEU A 64 4.80 -4.98 -1.01
C LEU A 64 5.42 -5.99 -0.04
N PHE A 65 4.82 -7.16 0.08
CA PHE A 65 5.32 -8.22 0.95
C PHE A 65 6.43 -9.04 0.29
N ASP A 66 7.37 -9.51 1.10
CA ASP A 66 8.36 -10.57 0.79
C ASP A 66 9.39 -10.25 -0.30
N GLN A 67 9.33 -9.07 -0.90
CA GLN A 67 10.25 -8.59 -1.94
C GLN A 67 10.38 -7.07 -1.90
N GLN A 68 11.50 -6.56 -2.42
CA GLN A 68 11.81 -5.13 -2.46
C GLN A 68 12.36 -4.74 -3.83
N PRO A 69 11.57 -4.87 -4.92
CA PRO A 69 11.96 -4.37 -6.22
C PRO A 69 12.13 -2.84 -6.18
N ASP A 70 12.94 -2.30 -7.08
CA ASP A 70 12.97 -0.87 -7.30
C ASP A 70 11.70 -0.45 -8.05
N LEU A 71 10.85 0.33 -7.37
CA LEU A 71 9.57 0.80 -7.87
C LEU A 71 9.59 2.29 -8.26
N TYR A 72 10.72 2.97 -8.12
CA TYR A 72 10.80 4.40 -8.47
C TYR A 72 10.63 4.62 -9.98
N GLY A 73 9.78 5.59 -10.33
CA GLY A 73 9.47 5.92 -11.73
C GLY A 73 8.56 4.91 -12.43
N LYS A 74 8.22 3.79 -11.79
CA LYS A 74 7.32 2.78 -12.36
C LYS A 74 5.86 3.18 -12.18
N ARG A 75 5.03 2.83 -13.16
CA ARG A 75 3.57 2.88 -13.03
C ARG A 75 3.10 1.65 -12.26
N LEU A 76 2.29 1.87 -11.24
CA LEU A 76 1.74 0.80 -10.42
C LEU A 76 0.22 0.82 -10.48
N ALA A 77 -0.38 -0.35 -10.56
CA ALA A 77 -1.80 -0.55 -10.36
C ALA A 77 -2.02 -1.26 -9.02
N ILE A 78 -2.89 -0.68 -8.19
CA ILE A 78 -3.20 -1.18 -6.85
C ILE A 78 -4.62 -1.72 -6.84
N CYS A 79 -4.75 -3.04 -6.70
CA CYS A 79 -6.04 -3.70 -6.59
C CYS A 79 -6.42 -3.85 -5.11
N LEU A 80 -7.45 -3.11 -4.68
CA LEU A 80 -7.99 -3.18 -3.32
C LEU A 80 -8.80 -4.46 -3.16
N LYS A 81 -8.37 -5.34 -2.25
CA LYS A 81 -9.04 -6.64 -2.01
C LYS A 81 -9.97 -6.60 -0.80
N SER A 82 -9.57 -5.91 0.26
CA SER A 82 -10.39 -5.77 1.47
C SER A 82 -9.99 -4.54 2.26
N PHE A 83 -10.97 -3.88 2.88
CA PHE A 83 -10.76 -2.81 3.86
C PHE A 83 -10.46 -3.43 5.23
N ILE A 84 -9.40 -2.97 5.88
CA ILE A 84 -8.94 -3.46 7.19
C ILE A 84 -9.42 -2.52 8.30
N ARG A 85 -9.19 -1.22 8.16
CA ARG A 85 -9.59 -0.21 9.16
C ARG A 85 -9.51 1.21 8.59
N ALA A 86 -10.24 2.13 9.21
CA ALA A 86 -10.12 3.56 8.94
C ALA A 86 -8.75 4.11 9.42
N GLU A 87 -8.39 5.31 8.93
CA GLU A 87 -7.25 6.05 9.46
C GLU A 87 -7.43 6.38 10.95
N ARG A 88 -6.32 6.38 11.69
CA ARG A 88 -6.31 6.76 13.11
C ARG A 88 -5.03 7.52 13.42
N LYS A 89 -5.12 8.42 14.40
CA LYS A 89 -3.95 9.08 14.98
C LYS A 89 -3.26 8.12 15.96
N PHE A 90 -1.95 8.24 16.05
CA PHE A 90 -1.11 7.51 17.00
C PHE A 90 -0.40 8.52 17.90
N THR A 91 -0.18 8.16 19.16
CA THR A 91 0.48 9.03 20.13
C THR A 91 2.00 8.95 20.05
N GLY A 92 2.55 7.99 19.30
CA GLY A 92 4.00 7.82 19.14
C GLY A 92 4.38 6.78 18.08
N ILE A 93 5.68 6.72 17.79
CA ILE A 93 6.24 5.85 16.74
C ILE A 93 6.08 4.35 17.04
N ASP A 94 6.11 3.97 18.33
CA ASP A 94 5.95 2.58 18.74
C ASP A 94 4.51 2.08 18.52
N GLU A 95 3.51 2.92 18.86
CA GLU A 95 2.10 2.60 18.62
C GLU A 95 1.82 2.48 17.11
N LEU A 96 2.35 3.43 16.33
CA LEU A 96 2.27 3.40 14.87
C LEU A 96 2.89 2.11 14.30
N THR A 97 4.11 1.79 14.70
CA THR A 97 4.84 0.62 14.18
C THR A 97 4.14 -0.68 14.58
N SER A 98 3.65 -0.78 15.83
CA SER A 98 2.86 -1.91 16.30
C SER A 98 1.58 -2.09 15.48
N GLN A 99 0.89 -0.99 15.18
CA GLN A 99 -0.33 -1.05 14.39
C GLN A 99 -0.06 -1.45 12.93
N ILE A 100 0.99 -0.91 12.30
CA ILE A 100 1.37 -1.31 10.94
C ILE A 100 1.66 -2.81 10.88
N ALA A 101 2.34 -3.38 11.88
CA ALA A 101 2.60 -4.81 11.95
C ALA A 101 1.31 -5.65 12.09
N LYS A 102 0.32 -5.16 12.84
CA LYS A 102 -1.00 -5.81 12.93
C LYS A 102 -1.75 -5.74 11.61
N ASP A 103 -1.71 -4.59 10.94
CA ASP A 103 -2.38 -4.39 9.66
C ASP A 103 -1.77 -5.28 8.57
N ALA A 104 -0.44 -5.38 8.52
CA ALA A 104 0.27 -6.27 7.60
C ALA A 104 -0.08 -7.75 7.85
N ARG A 105 -0.21 -8.15 9.12
CA ARG A 105 -0.64 -9.51 9.49
C ARG A 105 -2.07 -9.80 9.03
N ALA A 106 -2.99 -8.88 9.32
CA ALA A 106 -4.38 -9.00 8.89
C ALA A 106 -4.49 -9.10 7.35
N ALA A 107 -3.72 -8.28 6.61
CA ALA A 107 -3.66 -8.37 5.16
C ALA A 107 -3.18 -9.75 4.67
N ARG A 108 -2.18 -10.35 5.32
CA ARG A 108 -1.71 -11.71 5.00
C ARG A 108 -2.73 -12.80 5.31
N GLU A 109 -3.55 -12.63 6.34
CA GLU A 109 -4.64 -13.57 6.66
C GLU A 109 -5.79 -13.48 5.65
N ILE A 110 -6.07 -12.27 5.13
CA ILE A 110 -7.11 -12.02 4.13
C ILE A 110 -6.67 -12.50 2.74
N LEU A 111 -5.41 -12.28 2.36
CA LEU A 111 -4.94 -12.54 1.01
C LEU A 111 -4.44 -13.98 0.87
N PRO A 112 -4.95 -14.76 -0.09
CA PRO A 112 -4.41 -16.09 -0.34
C PRO A 112 -2.95 -16.01 -0.79
N PRO A 113 -2.14 -17.05 -0.52
CA PRO A 113 -0.80 -17.15 -1.09
C PRO A 113 -0.86 -17.06 -2.62
N LEU A 114 0.06 -16.29 -3.21
CA LEU A 114 0.15 -16.21 -4.65
C LEU A 114 0.68 -17.54 -5.19
N ARG A 115 -0.12 -18.19 -6.02
CA ARG A 115 0.35 -19.33 -6.81
C ARG A 115 1.18 -18.77 -7.95
N GLN A 116 2.46 -19.11 -8.01
CA GLN A 116 3.20 -18.96 -9.26
C GLN A 116 2.55 -19.92 -10.26
N THR A 117 1.84 -19.38 -11.25
CA THR A 117 1.52 -20.12 -12.45
C THR A 117 2.83 -20.38 -13.18
N ALA A 118 3.23 -21.64 -13.23
CA ALA A 118 4.37 -22.12 -14.01
C ALA A 118 4.13 -21.96 -15.51
#